data_AF-A0A7C4MUU6-F1
#
_entry.id   AF-A0A7C4MUU6-F1
#
_cell.length_a   1.000
_cell.length_b   1.000
_cell.length_c   1.000
_cell.angle_alpha   90.00
_cell.angle_beta   90.00
_cell.angle_gamma   90.00
#
_symmetry.space_group_name_H-M   'P 1'
#
loop_
_entity.id
_entity.type
_entity.pdbx_description
1 polymer ?
#
loop_
_entity_poly.entity_id
_entity_poly.type
_entity_poly.pdbx_seq_one_letter_code
_entity_poly.pdbx_strand_id
1 'polypeptide(L)'
;MADWTVAAYLLLFAGVAFALVFGSLLLGRLLRPHQPSAAKLEPYECGEPAVGTTDIQFDLRFYVVALVFIIFEVELAFFFPWADVFGKLAQGHAVPVPVAVRHAAESRADHSPLPKPLPGANDALPAGSANQAEVAQSNQENEGISRLFALAALADIAVFFGVLLVGFAYVWSKGDLEWVKAMPRPVDAGPPTPAGAVAAVASATGRR
;
A
#
# COMPACT_ATOMS: atom_id res chain seq x y z
N MET A 1 -5.60 -7.95 -31.64
CA MET A 1 -6.11 -6.64 -32.13
C MET A 1 -6.52 -5.70 -30.99
N ALA A 2 -6.90 -6.20 -29.80
CA ALA A 2 -7.27 -5.35 -28.64
C ALA A 2 -6.07 -4.72 -27.88
N ASP A 3 -4.87 -5.26 -28.03
CA ASP A 3 -3.70 -4.76 -27.28
C ASP A 3 -3.31 -3.34 -27.72
N TRP A 4 -3.50 -3.03 -29.01
CA TRP A 4 -3.16 -1.72 -29.55
C TRP A 4 -4.17 -0.64 -29.16
N THR A 5 -5.44 -1.01 -28.97
CA THR A 5 -6.47 -0.09 -28.47
C THR A 5 -6.22 0.28 -27.01
N VAL A 6 -5.80 -0.69 -26.18
CA VAL A 6 -5.44 -0.41 -24.78
C VAL A 6 -4.21 0.50 -24.71
N ALA A 7 -3.17 0.20 -25.50
CA ALA A 7 -2.00 1.06 -25.59
C ALA A 7 -2.35 2.49 -26.05
N ALA A 8 -3.25 2.63 -27.03
CA ALA A 8 -3.73 3.93 -27.49
C ALA A 8 -4.48 4.71 -26.40
N TYR A 9 -5.34 4.05 -25.60
CA TYR A 9 -6.01 4.70 -24.47
C TYR A 9 -5.03 5.14 -23.38
N LEU A 10 -4.03 4.32 -23.06
CA LEU A 10 -2.99 4.68 -22.08
C LEU A 10 -2.15 5.87 -22.55
N LEU A 11 -1.76 5.89 -23.82
CA LEU A 11 -1.02 7.01 -24.41
C LEU A 11 -1.86 8.28 -24.46
N LEU A 12 -3.15 8.17 -24.80
CA LEU A 12 -4.08 9.30 -24.77
C LEU A 12 -4.23 9.85 -23.35
N PHE A 13 -4.47 8.99 -22.37
CA PHE A 13 -4.61 9.39 -20.96
C PHE A 13 -3.35 10.08 -20.45
N ALA A 14 -2.18 9.48 -20.66
CA ALA A 14 -0.90 10.06 -20.27
C ALA A 14 -0.63 11.39 -21.00
N GLY A 15 -0.95 11.46 -22.29
CA GLY A 15 -0.80 12.66 -23.10
C GLY A 15 -1.70 13.81 -22.62
N VAL A 16 -2.95 13.52 -22.29
CA VAL A 16 -3.88 14.50 -21.72
C VAL A 16 -3.42 14.96 -20.34
N ALA A 17 -3.01 14.04 -19.45
CA ALA A 17 -2.48 14.39 -18.14
C ALA A 17 -1.24 15.28 -18.25
N PHE A 18 -0.30 14.92 -19.13
CA PHE A 18 0.87 15.72 -19.43
C PHE A 18 0.47 17.11 -19.97
N ALA A 19 -0.44 17.18 -20.93
CA ALA A 19 -0.91 18.44 -21.49
C ALA A 19 -1.60 19.33 -20.45
N LEU A 20 -2.34 18.76 -19.49
CA LEU A 20 -2.95 19.53 -18.40
C LEU A 20 -1.89 20.09 -17.44
N VAL A 21 -0.93 19.28 -17.01
CA VAL A 21 0.15 19.71 -16.12
C VAL A 21 1.06 20.73 -16.80
N PHE A 22 1.64 20.37 -17.94
CA PHE A 22 2.57 21.26 -18.64
C PHE A 22 1.84 22.44 -19.29
N GLY A 23 0.67 22.23 -19.89
CA GLY A 23 -0.11 23.30 -20.49
C GLY A 23 -0.51 24.37 -19.48
N SER A 24 -0.92 23.99 -18.26
CA SER A 24 -1.22 24.96 -17.20
C SER A 24 0.02 25.72 -16.73
N LEU A 25 1.17 25.05 -16.58
CA LEU A 25 2.44 25.70 -16.25
C LEU A 25 2.94 26.65 -17.36
N LEU A 26 2.82 26.24 -18.63
CA LEU A 26 3.21 27.05 -19.79
C LEU A 26 2.30 28.26 -19.93
N LEU A 27 0.98 28.08 -19.78
CA LEU A 27 0.02 29.16 -19.81
C LEU A 27 0.27 30.15 -18.65
N GLY A 28 0.51 29.63 -17.44
CA GLY A 28 0.88 30.44 -16.29
C GLY A 28 2.19 31.22 -16.50
N ARG A 29 3.20 30.60 -17.13
CA ARG A 29 4.45 31.27 -17.47
C ARG A 29 4.29 32.33 -18.57
N LEU A 30 3.41 32.11 -19.56
CA LEU A 30 3.19 33.04 -20.67
C LEU A 30 2.34 34.25 -20.27
N LEU A 31 1.31 34.04 -19.45
CA LEU A 31 0.41 35.12 -18.98
C LEU A 31 1.02 35.97 -17.84
N ARG A 32 1.99 35.43 -17.08
CA ARG A 32 2.56 36.11 -15.91
C ARG A 32 3.45 37.30 -16.32
N PRO A 33 3.19 38.52 -15.83
CA PRO A 33 4.09 39.66 -16.00
C PRO A 33 5.47 39.38 -15.38
N HIS A 34 6.52 39.49 -16.18
CA HIS A 34 7.88 39.18 -15.77
C HIS A 34 8.62 40.44 -15.28
N GLN A 35 8.49 40.75 -13.99
CA GLN A 35 9.22 41.85 -13.32
C GLN A 35 10.11 41.27 -12.20
N PRO A 36 11.33 40.81 -12.53
CA PRO A 36 12.30 40.37 -11.53
C PRO A 36 12.93 41.57 -10.81
N SER A 37 13.04 41.50 -9.49
CA SER A 37 13.76 42.46 -8.64
C SER A 37 14.56 41.70 -7.60
N ALA A 38 15.66 42.29 -7.10
CA ALA A 38 16.54 41.62 -6.13
C ALA A 38 15.78 41.10 -4.90
N ALA A 39 14.93 41.94 -4.29
CA ALA A 39 14.11 41.58 -3.13
C ALA A 39 13.09 40.45 -3.42
N LYS A 40 12.52 40.37 -4.64
CA LYS A 40 11.56 39.31 -5.03
C LYS A 40 12.23 37.97 -5.32
N LEU A 41 13.55 37.99 -5.53
CA LEU A 41 14.36 36.80 -5.74
C LEU A 41 15.00 36.29 -4.44
N GLU A 42 14.76 36.98 -3.31
CA GLU A 42 15.20 36.51 -2.01
C GLU A 42 14.34 35.30 -1.55
N PRO A 43 14.93 34.31 -0.84
CA PRO A 43 14.20 33.15 -0.34
C PRO A 43 13.10 33.47 0.68
N TYR A 44 13.13 34.66 1.30
CA TYR A 44 12.23 35.04 2.38
C TYR A 44 11.90 36.55 2.32
N GLU A 45 10.62 36.90 2.46
CA GLU A 45 10.12 38.27 2.20
C GLU A 45 9.99 39.14 3.46
N CYS A 46 10.25 38.62 4.66
CA CYS A 46 10.10 39.42 5.89
C CYS A 46 11.30 40.32 6.20
N GLY A 47 12.28 40.41 5.29
CA GLY A 47 13.43 41.33 5.40
C GLY A 47 14.50 40.91 6.40
N GLU A 48 14.32 39.77 7.08
CA GLU A 48 15.36 39.17 7.91
C GLU A 48 16.24 38.30 7.01
N PRO A 49 17.56 38.55 6.93
CA PRO A 49 18.45 37.74 6.12
C PRO A 49 18.42 36.29 6.61
N ALA A 50 18.28 35.33 5.70
CA ALA A 50 18.41 33.92 6.02
C ALA A 50 19.84 33.66 6.50
N VAL A 51 20.03 33.61 7.82
CA VAL A 51 21.32 33.38 8.47
C VAL A 51 21.44 31.92 8.87
N GLY A 52 22.56 31.29 8.51
CA GLY A 52 22.85 29.90 8.84
C GLY A 52 23.22 29.06 7.62
N THR A 53 23.77 27.89 7.88
CA THR A 53 24.07 26.89 6.85
C THR A 53 22.80 26.11 6.52
N THR A 54 22.57 25.80 5.23
CA THR A 54 21.45 24.94 4.80
C THR A 54 21.65 23.49 5.24
N ASP A 55 22.87 23.12 5.62
CA ASP A 55 23.24 21.78 6.09
C ASP A 55 22.99 21.63 7.59
N ILE A 56 21.72 21.62 7.99
CA ILE A 56 21.31 21.28 9.36
C ILE A 56 20.77 19.85 9.41
N GLN A 57 21.05 19.15 10.51
CA GLN A 57 20.47 17.84 10.76
C GLN A 57 19.06 18.02 11.32
N PHE A 58 18.07 17.58 10.56
CA PHE A 58 16.69 17.48 11.04
C PHE A 58 16.54 16.34 12.06
N ASP A 59 15.50 16.40 12.88
CA ASP A 59 15.22 15.35 13.88
C ASP A 59 15.08 13.97 13.19
N LEU A 60 15.70 12.94 13.76
CA LEU A 60 15.64 11.56 13.25
C LEU A 60 14.20 11.05 13.08
N ARG A 61 13.22 11.62 13.79
CA ARG A 61 11.81 11.25 13.69
C ARG A 61 11.25 11.30 12.27
N PHE A 62 11.71 12.24 11.43
CA PHE A 62 11.31 12.29 10.02
C PHE A 62 11.72 11.01 9.26
N TYR A 63 12.89 10.46 9.60
CA TYR A 63 13.37 9.21 9.04
C TYR A 63 12.59 8.00 9.56
N VAL A 64 12.23 7.97 10.84
CA VAL A 64 11.41 6.89 11.43
C VAL A 64 10.04 6.81 10.73
N VAL A 65 9.37 7.95 10.53
CA VAL A 65 8.09 8.00 9.81
C VAL A 65 8.25 7.51 8.36
N ALA A 66 9.31 7.94 7.66
CA ALA A 66 9.58 7.48 6.30
C ALA A 66 9.88 5.97 6.23
N LEU A 67 10.61 5.43 7.21
CA LEU A 67 10.93 4.00 7.28
C LEU A 67 9.68 3.17 7.54
N VAL A 68 8.81 3.59 8.48
CA VAL A 68 7.52 2.92 8.73
C VAL A 68 6.63 2.97 7.49
N PHE A 69 6.60 4.10 6.78
CA PHE A 69 5.86 4.21 5.51
C PHE A 69 6.37 3.22 4.46
N ILE A 70 7.68 3.11 4.24
CA ILE A 70 8.26 2.19 3.26
C ILE A 70 7.97 0.73 3.63
N ILE A 71 8.11 0.37 4.90
CA ILE A 71 7.82 -0.99 5.37
C ILE A 71 6.35 -1.33 5.12
N PHE A 72 5.43 -0.41 5.40
CA PHE A 72 4.00 -0.59 5.15
C PHE A 72 3.66 -0.64 3.64
N GLU A 73 4.26 0.24 2.82
CA GLU A 73 4.09 0.22 1.36
C GLU A 73 4.51 -1.13 0.75
N VAL A 74 5.68 -1.63 1.15
CA VAL A 74 6.18 -2.93 0.67
C VAL A 74 5.27 -4.07 1.10
N GLU A 75 4.71 -4.01 2.31
CA GLU A 75 3.70 -4.98 2.73
C GLU A 75 2.47 -4.95 1.83
N LEU A 76 1.93 -3.76 1.53
CA LEU A 76 0.79 -3.60 0.64
C LEU A 76 1.09 -4.15 -0.76
N ALA A 77 2.32 -4.01 -1.25
CA ALA A 77 2.74 -4.61 -2.50
C ALA A 77 2.64 -6.15 -2.47
N PHE A 78 2.93 -6.80 -1.33
CA PHE A 78 2.79 -8.24 -1.16
C PHE A 78 1.33 -8.72 -1.08
N PHE A 79 0.38 -7.85 -0.74
CA PHE A 79 -1.05 -8.19 -0.81
C PHE A 79 -1.55 -8.41 -2.24
N PHE A 80 -0.93 -7.79 -3.25
CA PHE A 80 -1.41 -7.88 -4.65
C PHE A 80 -1.33 -9.30 -5.23
N PRO A 81 -0.19 -10.02 -5.19
CA PRO A 81 -0.12 -11.40 -5.67
C PRO A 81 -1.12 -12.33 -4.97
N TRP A 82 -1.33 -12.16 -3.67
CA TRP A 82 -2.32 -12.93 -2.93
C TRP A 82 -3.74 -12.61 -3.41
N ALA A 83 -4.08 -11.32 -3.52
CA ALA A 83 -5.40 -10.89 -3.96
C ALA A 83 -5.73 -11.37 -5.39
N ASP A 84 -4.74 -11.47 -6.28
CA ASP A 84 -4.93 -12.00 -7.63
C ASP A 84 -5.22 -13.52 -7.63
N VAL A 85 -4.49 -14.31 -6.83
CA VAL A 85 -4.69 -15.77 -6.75
C VAL A 85 -6.05 -16.10 -6.13
N PHE A 86 -6.36 -15.50 -4.99
CA PHE A 86 -7.61 -15.79 -4.27
C PHE A 86 -8.82 -15.04 -4.85
N GLY A 87 -8.62 -13.90 -5.48
CA GLY A 87 -9.67 -13.17 -6.20
C GLY A 87 -10.24 -13.97 -7.37
N LYS A 88 -9.40 -14.73 -8.09
CA LYS A 88 -9.85 -15.63 -9.18
C LYS A 88 -10.74 -16.75 -8.68
N LEU A 89 -10.44 -17.31 -7.50
CA LEU A 89 -11.23 -18.35 -6.86
C LEU A 89 -12.58 -17.81 -6.36
N ALA A 90 -12.61 -16.60 -5.81
CA ALA A 90 -13.84 -15.94 -5.37
C ALA A 90 -14.80 -15.60 -6.53
N GLN A 91 -14.26 -15.39 -7.74
CA GLN A 91 -15.05 -15.12 -8.96
C GLN A 91 -15.56 -16.39 -9.66
N GLY A 92 -15.32 -17.58 -9.10
CA GLY A 92 -15.85 -18.84 -9.66
C GLY A 92 -15.11 -19.34 -10.91
N HIS A 93 -13.90 -18.84 -11.20
CA HIS A 93 -13.05 -19.44 -12.23
C HIS A 93 -12.55 -20.79 -11.72
N ALA A 94 -13.27 -21.85 -12.06
CA ALA A 94 -13.02 -23.21 -11.62
C ALA A 94 -11.57 -23.63 -11.90
N VAL A 95 -10.90 -24.13 -10.86
CA VAL A 95 -9.62 -24.82 -10.92
C VAL A 95 -9.70 -25.91 -12.02
N PRO A 96 -8.67 -26.08 -12.87
CA PRO A 96 -8.71 -27.05 -13.96
C PRO A 96 -8.91 -28.47 -13.42
N VAL A 97 -10.09 -29.03 -13.64
CA VAL A 97 -10.38 -30.44 -13.37
C VAL A 97 -9.36 -31.30 -14.14
N PRO A 98 -8.75 -32.32 -13.51
CA PRO A 98 -7.71 -33.12 -14.14
C PRO A 98 -8.17 -33.70 -15.49
N VAL A 99 -7.35 -33.48 -16.52
CA VAL A 99 -7.57 -33.88 -17.92
C VAL A 99 -7.88 -35.38 -18.08
N ALA A 100 -7.49 -36.21 -17.11
CA ALA A 100 -7.83 -37.63 -17.03
C ALA A 100 -9.35 -37.91 -17.04
N VAL A 101 -10.17 -37.02 -16.47
CA VAL A 101 -11.65 -37.16 -16.45
C VAL A 101 -12.26 -36.80 -17.80
N ARG A 102 -11.67 -35.84 -18.52
CA ARG A 102 -12.16 -35.42 -19.85
C ARG A 102 -11.91 -36.49 -20.90
N HIS A 103 -10.73 -37.09 -20.88
CA HIS A 103 -10.39 -38.18 -21.81
C HIS A 103 -11.23 -39.45 -21.58
N ALA A 104 -11.60 -39.75 -20.34
CA ALA A 104 -12.48 -40.89 -20.03
C ALA A 104 -13.93 -40.68 -20.53
N ALA A 105 -14.40 -39.43 -20.56
CA ALA A 105 -15.72 -39.06 -21.08
C ALA A 105 -15.76 -39.07 -22.62
N GLU A 106 -14.69 -38.58 -23.27
CA GLU A 106 -14.59 -38.55 -24.74
C GLU A 106 -14.37 -39.94 -25.32
N SER A 107 -13.62 -40.84 -24.66
CA SER A 107 -13.41 -42.22 -25.12
C SER A 107 -14.69 -43.08 -25.09
N ARG A 108 -15.75 -42.64 -24.41
CA ARG A 108 -17.04 -43.33 -24.34
C ARG A 108 -18.09 -42.78 -25.31
N ALA A 109 -17.79 -41.70 -26.02
CA ALA A 109 -18.71 -41.03 -26.94
C ALA A 109 -18.54 -41.46 -28.42
N ASP A 110 -17.62 -42.37 -28.73
CA ASP A 110 -17.29 -42.77 -30.11
C ASP A 110 -17.96 -44.10 -30.52
N HIS A 111 -19.30 -44.15 -30.62
CA HIS A 111 -20.04 -45.09 -31.47
C HIS A 111 -21.57 -44.93 -31.32
N SER A 112 -22.16 -43.96 -32.03
CA SER A 112 -23.49 -44.01 -32.68
C SER A 112 -24.10 -42.60 -32.79
N PRO A 113 -24.70 -42.21 -33.93
CA PRO A 113 -25.52 -41.01 -34.00
C PRO A 113 -26.68 -41.12 -33.00
N LEU A 114 -26.77 -40.19 -32.06
CA LEU A 114 -27.83 -40.15 -31.05
C LEU A 114 -29.21 -40.09 -31.76
N PRO A 115 -30.13 -41.04 -31.50
CA PRO A 115 -31.50 -40.91 -31.96
C PRO A 115 -32.15 -39.69 -31.29
N LYS A 116 -32.96 -38.93 -32.06
CA LYS A 116 -33.69 -37.76 -31.56
C LYS A 116 -34.45 -38.12 -30.28
N PRO A 117 -34.41 -37.27 -29.24
CA PRO A 117 -35.11 -37.56 -27.98
C PRO A 117 -36.59 -37.80 -28.24
N LEU A 118 -37.12 -38.93 -27.75
CA LEU A 118 -38.55 -39.21 -27.78
C LEU A 118 -39.27 -38.18 -26.86
N PRO A 119 -40.42 -37.62 -27.28
CA PRO A 119 -41.22 -36.77 -26.41
C PRO A 119 -41.59 -37.55 -25.13
N GLY A 120 -41.18 -37.04 -23.95
CA GLY A 120 -41.40 -37.70 -22.65
C GLY A 120 -40.20 -38.50 -22.11
N ALA A 121 -39.05 -38.52 -22.80
CA ALA A 121 -37.85 -39.24 -22.33
C ALA A 121 -37.17 -38.63 -21.09
N ASN A 122 -37.59 -37.42 -20.66
CA ASN A 122 -37.06 -36.74 -19.49
C ASN A 122 -37.66 -37.30 -18.17
N ASP A 123 -38.72 -38.10 -18.27
CA ASP A 123 -39.53 -38.51 -17.12
C ASP A 123 -39.18 -39.91 -16.59
N ALA A 124 -38.22 -40.62 -17.22
CA ALA A 124 -37.95 -42.04 -16.96
C ALA A 124 -36.50 -42.38 -16.58
N LEU A 125 -35.60 -41.40 -16.43
CA LEU A 125 -34.27 -41.66 -15.88
C LEU A 125 -34.37 -41.69 -14.34
N PRO A 126 -33.87 -42.74 -13.65
CA PRO A 126 -33.84 -42.73 -12.20
C PRO A 126 -33.05 -41.51 -11.73
N ALA A 127 -33.68 -40.69 -10.89
CA ALA A 127 -33.05 -39.55 -10.23
C ALA A 127 -31.79 -40.06 -9.50
N GLY A 128 -30.61 -39.71 -10.02
CA GLY A 128 -29.33 -40.20 -9.53
C GLY A 128 -28.80 -41.42 -10.28
N SER A 129 -28.23 -41.21 -11.47
CA SER A 129 -27.31 -42.20 -12.03
C SER A 129 -26.08 -42.29 -11.12
N ALA A 130 -25.48 -43.47 -10.94
CA ALA A 130 -24.31 -43.67 -10.08
C ALA A 130 -23.17 -42.66 -10.33
N ASN A 131 -23.04 -42.22 -11.59
CA ASN A 131 -22.08 -41.21 -12.02
C ASN A 131 -22.39 -39.80 -11.47
N GLN A 132 -23.66 -39.47 -11.22
CA GLN A 132 -24.06 -38.23 -10.56
C GLN A 132 -23.74 -38.24 -9.06
N ALA A 133 -23.83 -39.40 -8.40
CA ALA A 133 -23.46 -39.54 -6.98
C ALA A 133 -21.95 -39.44 -6.76
N GLU A 134 -21.14 -40.02 -7.66
CA GLU A 134 -19.67 -39.92 -7.62
C GLU A 134 -19.17 -38.50 -7.95
N VAL A 135 -19.83 -37.82 -8.89
CA VAL A 135 -19.58 -36.39 -9.18
C VAL A 135 -20.01 -35.50 -8.00
N ALA A 136 -21.12 -35.79 -7.34
CA ALA A 136 -21.53 -35.05 -6.13
C ALA A 136 -20.56 -35.26 -4.96
N GLN A 137 -20.05 -36.48 -4.77
CA GLN A 137 -19.06 -36.80 -3.73
C GLN A 137 -17.72 -36.11 -3.98
N SER A 138 -17.19 -36.16 -5.21
CA SER A 138 -15.96 -35.45 -5.57
C SER A 138 -16.09 -33.92 -5.47
N ASN A 139 -17.25 -33.36 -5.83
CA ASN A 139 -17.53 -31.93 -5.62
C ASN A 139 -17.57 -31.58 -4.13
N GLN A 140 -18.17 -32.42 -3.29
CA GLN A 140 -18.26 -32.21 -1.85
C GLN A 140 -16.88 -32.32 -1.15
N GLU A 141 -16.02 -33.22 -1.60
CA GLU A 141 -14.63 -33.35 -1.13
C GLU A 141 -13.77 -32.15 -1.57
N ASN A 142 -13.91 -31.72 -2.82
CA ASN A 142 -13.21 -30.54 -3.36
C ASN A 142 -13.63 -29.23 -2.69
N GLU A 143 -14.89 -29.10 -2.24
CA GLU A 143 -15.36 -27.97 -1.45
C GLU A 143 -14.71 -27.90 -0.06
N GLY A 144 -14.49 -29.04 0.60
CA GLY A 144 -13.81 -29.08 1.90
C GLY A 144 -12.34 -28.65 1.79
N ILE A 145 -11.66 -29.18 0.77
CA ILE A 145 -10.25 -28.89 0.50
C ILE A 145 -10.05 -27.41 0.12
N SER A 146 -10.90 -26.85 -0.74
CA SER A 146 -10.83 -25.44 -1.14
C SER A 146 -11.09 -24.47 0.03
N ARG A 147 -12.02 -24.79 0.94
CA ARG A 147 -12.24 -24.00 2.17
C ARG A 147 -11.04 -24.03 3.10
N LEU A 148 -10.38 -25.18 3.21
CA LEU A 148 -9.18 -25.32 4.04
C LEU A 148 -8.02 -24.47 3.49
N PHE A 149 -7.82 -24.47 2.16
CA PHE A 149 -6.84 -23.61 1.51
C PHE A 149 -7.15 -22.11 1.66
N ALA A 150 -8.43 -21.73 1.55
CA ALA A 150 -8.85 -20.33 1.75
C ALA A 150 -8.62 -19.86 3.20
N LEU A 151 -8.93 -20.70 4.19
CA LEU A 151 -8.68 -20.39 5.60
C LEU A 151 -7.19 -20.34 5.92
N ALA A 152 -6.40 -21.26 5.36
CA ALA A 152 -4.94 -21.23 5.52
C ALA A 152 -4.34 -19.96 4.94
N ALA A 153 -4.80 -19.52 3.77
CA ALA A 153 -4.36 -18.28 3.13
C ALA A 153 -4.77 -17.02 3.88
N LEU A 154 -5.98 -17.01 4.48
CA LEU A 154 -6.42 -15.93 5.36
C LEU A 154 -5.58 -15.87 6.64
N ALA A 155 -5.26 -17.03 7.21
CA ALA A 155 -4.40 -17.13 8.38
C ALA A 155 -2.98 -16.64 8.09
N ASP A 156 -2.43 -16.97 6.92
CA ASP A 156 -1.11 -16.51 6.47
C ASP A 156 -1.05 -14.98 6.37
N ILE A 157 -2.05 -14.36 5.76
CA ILE A 157 -2.19 -12.89 5.73
C ILE A 157 -2.35 -12.29 7.12
N ALA A 158 -3.15 -12.92 7.99
CA ALA A 158 -3.37 -12.42 9.34
C ALA A 158 -2.09 -12.46 10.17
N VAL A 159 -1.26 -13.50 9.98
CA VAL A 159 0.06 -13.61 10.60
C VAL A 159 0.99 -12.53 10.07
N PHE A 160 1.07 -12.37 8.74
CA PHE A 160 1.89 -11.36 8.08
C PHE A 160 1.56 -9.94 8.59
N PHE A 161 0.28 -9.55 8.53
CA PHE A 161 -0.20 -8.28 9.06
C PHE A 161 -0.02 -8.16 10.58
N GLY A 162 -0.15 -9.25 11.32
CA GLY A 162 0.07 -9.29 12.77
C GLY A 162 1.50 -8.93 13.15
N VAL A 163 2.50 -9.42 12.40
CA VAL A 163 3.91 -9.07 12.61
C VAL A 163 4.14 -7.57 12.41
N LEU A 164 3.55 -6.98 11.37
CA LEU A 164 3.60 -5.52 11.17
C LEU A 164 2.95 -4.73 12.29
N LEU A 165 1.76 -5.16 12.73
CA LEU A 165 1.03 -4.47 13.80
C LEU A 165 1.86 -4.44 15.08
N VAL A 166 2.56 -5.54 15.40
CA VAL A 166 3.50 -5.61 16.53
C VAL A 166 4.67 -4.65 16.33
N GLY A 167 5.27 -4.59 15.14
CA GLY A 167 6.36 -3.66 14.83
C GLY A 167 5.92 -2.19 14.94
N PHE A 168 4.75 -1.85 14.42
CA PHE A 168 4.16 -0.53 14.54
C PHE A 168 3.86 -0.16 15.99
N ALA A 169 3.23 -1.08 16.74
CA ALA A 169 2.93 -0.90 18.16
C ALA A 169 4.21 -0.71 18.99
N TYR A 170 5.30 -1.39 18.62
CA TYR A 170 6.61 -1.22 19.27
C TYR A 170 7.15 0.20 19.09
N VAL A 171 7.17 0.71 17.86
CA VAL A 171 7.64 2.08 17.55
C VAL A 171 6.76 3.13 18.22
N TRP A 172 5.44 2.90 18.25
CA TRP A 172 4.50 3.74 18.98
C TRP A 172 4.77 3.75 20.48
N SER A 173 4.95 2.57 21.08
CA SER A 173 5.23 2.42 22.52
C SER A 173 6.56 3.04 22.91
N LYS A 174 7.52 3.15 21.99
CA LYS A 174 8.82 3.82 22.20
C LYS A 174 8.74 5.35 22.21
N GLY A 175 7.62 5.91 21.76
CA GLY A 175 7.45 7.36 21.63
C GLY A 175 8.28 7.96 20.49
N ASP A 176 8.79 7.13 19.56
CA ASP A 176 9.57 7.60 18.40
C ASP A 176 8.68 8.37 17.39
N LEU A 177 7.36 8.27 17.53
CA LEU A 177 6.35 9.00 16.76
C LEU A 177 5.87 10.29 17.44
N GLU A 178 6.27 10.55 18.68
CA GLU A 178 5.84 11.74 19.41
C GLU A 178 6.56 12.98 18.86
N TRP A 179 5.91 14.14 18.76
CA TRP A 179 6.53 15.35 18.20
C TRP A 179 7.05 16.33 19.25
N VAL A 180 6.67 16.13 20.52
CA VAL A 180 6.96 17.07 21.60
C VAL A 180 7.71 16.34 22.71
N LYS A 181 9.02 16.54 22.81
CA LYS A 181 9.71 16.43 24.09
C LYS A 181 9.78 17.84 24.67
N ALA A 182 9.10 18.07 25.80
CA ALA A 182 9.22 19.34 26.50
C ALA A 182 10.71 19.59 26.78
N MET A 183 11.25 20.71 26.30
CA MET A 183 12.60 21.12 26.68
C MET A 183 12.67 21.17 28.22
N PRO A 184 13.72 20.62 28.87
CA PRO A 184 13.93 20.82 30.28
C PRO A 184 13.88 22.33 30.54
N ARG A 185 12.87 22.80 31.29
CA ARG A 185 12.86 24.20 31.71
C ARG A 185 14.15 24.42 32.52
N PRO A 186 14.82 25.57 32.39
CA PRO A 186 15.99 25.94 33.20
C PRO A 186 15.75 26.05 34.71
N VAL A 187 14.82 25.29 35.31
CA VAL A 187 14.63 25.21 36.77
C VAL A 187 15.89 24.65 37.46
N ASP A 188 16.80 24.01 36.71
CA ASP A 188 18.14 23.61 37.18
C ASP A 188 19.19 24.73 37.04
N ALA A 189 18.88 25.82 36.33
CA ALA A 189 19.60 27.07 36.53
C ALA A 189 19.07 27.63 37.84
N GLY A 190 19.86 27.48 38.91
CA GLY A 190 19.56 28.08 40.21
C GLY A 190 19.12 29.56 40.07
N PRO A 191 18.47 30.12 41.11
CA PRO A 191 17.91 31.46 41.04
C PRO A 191 18.91 32.44 40.42
N PRO A 192 18.48 33.30 39.47
CA PRO A 192 19.39 34.18 38.77
C PRO A 192 20.22 34.92 39.81
N THR A 193 21.54 34.76 39.73
CA THR A 193 22.44 35.40 40.68
C THR A 193 22.13 36.89 40.67
N PRO A 194 21.78 37.51 41.81
CA PRO A 194 21.39 38.90 41.83
C PRO A 194 22.53 39.73 41.24
N ALA A 195 22.20 40.63 40.31
CA ALA A 195 23.16 41.36 39.46
C ALA A 195 24.26 42.12 40.24
N GLY A 196 24.09 42.34 41.55
CA GLY A 196 25.09 42.95 42.43
C GLY A 196 26.18 42.01 42.97
N ALA A 197 25.98 40.70 42.98
CA ALA A 197 26.96 39.77 43.57
C ALA A 197 28.21 39.59 42.69
N VAL A 198 28.05 39.67 41.38
CA VAL A 198 29.16 39.54 40.41
C VAL A 198 30.08 40.77 40.43
N ALA A 199 29.54 41.95 40.74
CA ALA A 199 30.30 43.20 40.85
C ALA A 199 31.14 43.29 42.14
N ALA A 200 30.70 42.65 43.23
CA ALA A 200 31.42 42.67 44.51
C ALA A 200 32.69 41.80 44.50
N VAL A 201 32.69 40.71 43.73
CA VAL A 201 33.87 39.81 43.59
C VAL A 201 34.95 40.45 42.71
N ALA A 202 34.55 41.21 41.68
CA ALA A 202 35.48 41.91 40.79
C ALA A 202 36.22 43.07 41.48
N SER A 203 35.60 43.76 42.45
CA SER A 203 36.22 44.89 43.15
C SER A 203 37.18 44.47 44.28
N ALA A 204 37.09 43.24 44.77
CA ALA A 204 37.96 42.71 45.84
C ALA A 204 39.32 42.18 45.33
N THR A 205 39.41 41.81 44.04
CA THR A 205 40.59 41.11 43.48
C THR A 205 41.61 42.06 42.84
N GLY A 206 41.28 43.35 42.71
CA GLY A 206 42.09 44.37 42.02
C GLY A 206 42.94 45.29 42.91
N ARG A 207 43.24 44.93 44.17
CA ARG A 207 44.15 45.69 45.03
C ARG A 207 45.21 44.78 45.66
N ARG A 208 46.29 44.51 44.93
CA ARG A 208 47.66 44.39 45.46
C ARG A 208 48.64 44.74 44.36
#